data_AF-A0A1Q8YJG9-F1
#
_entry.id   AF-A0A1Q8YJG9-F1
#
_cell.length_a   1.000
_cell.length_b   1.000
_cell.length_c   1.000
_cell.angle_alpha   90.00
_cell.angle_beta   90.00
_cell.angle_gamma   90.00
#
_symmetry.space_group_name_H-M   'P 1'
#
loop_
_entity.id
_entity.type
_entity.pdbx_description
1 polymer ?
#
loop_
_entity_poly.entity_id
_entity_poly.type
_entity_poly.pdbx_seq_one_letter_code
_entity_poly.pdbx_strand_id
1 'polypeptide(L)'
;MTFAKNDLSQAVVLFLGYGVALSPICDGAKLFEIYGQQKGESLLSDVLRLADEASQISIDWANTSLDAAGIAVHEEMHNRHPYLDSKALDAIAWKFTFDWR
;
A
#
# COMPACT_ATOMS: atom_id res chain seq x y z
N MET A 1 6.44 18.36 -4.33
CA MET A 1 7.39 17.81 -3.36
C MET A 1 7.62 16.37 -3.77
N THR A 2 8.81 16.04 -4.31
CA THR A 2 9.07 14.69 -4.84
C THR A 2 9.81 13.91 -3.76
N PHE A 3 9.12 12.96 -3.12
CA PHE A 3 9.74 12.11 -2.10
C PHE A 3 10.76 11.18 -2.76
N ALA A 4 11.84 10.86 -2.04
CA ALA A 4 12.75 9.81 -2.50
C ALA A 4 11.95 8.51 -2.60
N LYS A 5 12.03 7.83 -3.75
CA LYS A 5 11.24 6.62 -4.07
C LYS A 5 11.15 5.63 -2.90
N ASN A 6 12.26 5.45 -2.20
CA ASN A 6 12.41 4.55 -1.05
C ASN A 6 11.59 4.97 0.19
N ASP A 7 11.42 6.27 0.44
CA ASP A 7 10.68 6.76 1.61
C ASP A 7 9.19 6.44 1.51
N LEU A 8 8.60 6.61 0.33
CA LEU A 8 7.19 6.32 0.11
C LEU A 8 6.92 4.81 0.15
N SER A 9 7.77 4.00 -0.51
CA SER A 9 7.70 2.54 -0.42
C SER A 9 7.77 2.06 1.04
N GLN A 10 8.71 2.62 1.82
CA GLN A 10 8.86 2.29 3.23
C GLN A 10 7.65 2.76 4.06
N ALA A 11 7.12 3.95 3.79
CA ALA A 11 5.94 4.48 4.46
C ALA A 11 4.71 3.57 4.25
N VAL A 12 4.49 3.06 3.02
CA VAL A 12 3.42 2.08 2.75
C VAL A 12 3.55 0.85 3.63
N VAL A 13 4.75 0.25 3.71
CA VAL A 13 5.01 -0.94 4.52
C VAL A 13 4.79 -0.66 6.01
N LEU A 14 5.28 0.48 6.51
CA LEU A 14 5.14 0.88 7.90
C LEU A 14 3.68 1.13 8.29
N PHE A 15 2.96 1.88 7.45
CA PHE A 15 1.55 2.21 7.65
C PHE A 15 0.68 0.96 7.66
N LEU A 16 0.87 0.06 6.71
CA LEU A 16 0.06 -1.17 6.63
C LEU A 16 0.49 -2.21 7.68
N GLY A 17 1.71 -2.12 8.21
CA GLY A 17 2.26 -3.11 9.15
C GLY A 17 2.69 -4.41 8.48
N TYR A 18 2.96 -4.37 7.17
CA TYR A 18 3.24 -5.54 6.36
C TYR A 18 4.51 -6.28 6.80
N GLY A 19 4.40 -7.61 6.92
CA GLY A 19 5.47 -8.50 7.37
C GLY A 19 5.71 -8.53 8.89
N VAL A 20 4.91 -7.79 9.67
CA VAL A 20 4.97 -7.77 11.14
C VAL A 20 3.61 -8.11 11.75
N ALA A 21 2.54 -7.52 11.21
CA ALA A 21 1.19 -7.73 11.69
C ALA A 21 0.50 -8.90 10.99
N LEU A 22 -0.48 -9.51 11.67
CA LEU A 22 -1.31 -10.58 11.09
C LEU A 22 -2.41 -10.05 10.15
N SER A 23 -2.73 -8.76 10.28
CA SER A 23 -3.68 -8.04 9.43
C SER A 23 -3.24 -6.57 9.29
N PRO A 24 -3.72 -5.85 8.27
CA PRO A 24 -3.32 -4.47 8.06
C PRO A 24 -3.70 -3.56 9.23
N ILE A 25 -2.75 -2.74 9.70
CA ILE A 25 -2.95 -1.87 10.87
C ILE A 25 -3.46 -0.48 10.47
N CYS A 26 -2.96 0.07 9.37
CA CYS A 26 -3.24 1.45 8.92
C CYS A 26 -2.83 2.51 9.96
N ASP A 27 -1.62 2.36 10.52
CA ASP A 27 -1.11 3.24 11.58
C ASP A 27 -0.35 4.45 11.01
N GLY A 28 -1.05 5.57 10.92
CA GLY A 28 -0.47 6.85 10.51
C GLY A 28 0.46 7.47 11.57
N ALA A 29 0.28 7.15 12.86
CA ALA A 29 1.10 7.72 13.93
C ALA A 29 2.56 7.29 13.78
N LYS A 30 2.77 6.05 13.36
CA LYS A 30 4.10 5.48 13.07
C LYS A 30 4.89 6.28 12.01
N LEU A 31 4.20 6.92 11.06
CA LEU A 31 4.85 7.78 10.07
C LEU A 31 5.32 9.09 10.69
N PHE A 32 4.55 9.67 11.61
CA PHE A 32 4.95 10.87 12.35
C PHE A 32 6.14 10.59 13.28
N GLU A 33 6.16 9.43 13.94
CA GLU A 33 7.26 9.01 14.81
C GLU A 33 8.59 8.86 14.04
N ILE A 34 8.54 8.26 12.84
CA ILE A 34 9.75 7.94 12.06
C ILE A 34 10.23 9.12 11.22
N TYR A 35 9.31 9.85 10.58
CA TYR A 35 9.65 10.90 9.61
C TYR A 35 9.44 12.32 10.15
N GLY A 36 8.89 12.48 11.35
CA GLY A 36 8.49 13.76 11.92
C GLY A 36 7.17 14.28 11.33
N GLN A 37 6.58 15.30 11.99
CA GLN A 37 5.23 15.79 11.67
C GLN A 37 5.05 16.16 10.19
N GLN A 38 5.89 17.07 9.68
CA GLN A 38 5.70 17.63 8.34
C GLN A 38 5.86 16.59 7.22
N LYS A 39 6.92 15.77 7.29
CA LYS A 39 7.19 14.73 6.28
C LYS A 39 6.22 13.55 6.43
N GLY A 40 5.92 13.15 7.66
CA GLY A 40 4.96 12.10 7.95
C GLY A 40 3.55 12.43 7.46
N GLU A 41 3.10 13.68 7.57
CA GLU A 41 1.78 14.11 7.07
C GLU A 41 1.67 14.02 5.55
N SER A 42 2.72 14.44 4.83
CA SER A 42 2.72 14.30 3.37
C SER A 42 2.80 12.84 2.94
N LEU A 43 3.64 12.02 3.59
CA LEU A 43 3.73 10.60 3.30
C LEU A 43 2.42 9.88 3.60
N LEU A 44 1.76 10.20 4.71
CA LEU A 44 0.46 9.64 5.06
C LEU A 44 -0.57 9.97 3.98
N SER A 45 -0.62 11.22 3.52
CA SER A 45 -1.51 11.63 2.44
C SER A 45 -1.26 10.85 1.15
N ASP A 46 0.01 10.58 0.82
CA ASP A 46 0.37 9.80 -0.37
C ASP A 46 0.03 8.31 -0.21
N VAL A 47 0.30 7.73 0.96
CA VAL A 47 -0.03 6.32 1.27
C VAL A 47 -1.54 6.09 1.23
N LEU A 48 -2.33 6.99 1.82
CA LEU A 48 -3.80 6.89 1.79
C LEU A 48 -4.33 6.95 0.35
N ARG A 49 -3.75 7.80 -0.50
CA ARG A 49 -4.11 7.86 -1.92
C ARG A 49 -3.81 6.56 -2.65
N LEU A 50 -2.65 5.95 -2.40
CA LEU A 50 -2.28 4.65 -3.01
C LEU A 50 -3.21 3.52 -2.53
N ALA A 51 -3.57 3.52 -1.25
CA ALA A 51 -4.48 2.52 -0.69
C ALA A 51 -5.91 2.68 -1.25
N ASP A 52 -6.41 3.91 -1.35
CA ASP A 52 -7.69 4.22 -1.99
C ASP A 52 -7.68 3.78 -3.45
N GLU A 53 -6.65 4.16 -4.21
CA GLU A 53 -6.51 3.78 -5.62
C GLU A 53 -6.52 2.26 -5.82
N ALA A 54 -5.79 1.51 -4.99
CA ALA A 54 -5.78 0.06 -5.04
C ALA A 54 -7.16 -0.54 -4.74
N SER A 55 -7.92 0.05 -3.80
CA SER A 55 -9.30 -0.40 -3.48
C SER A 55 -10.28 -0.25 -4.64
N GLN A 56 -9.99 0.68 -5.57
CA GLN A 56 -10.83 0.94 -6.75
C GLN A 56 -10.49 0.04 -7.94
N ILE A 57 -9.49 -0.85 -7.83
CA ILE A 57 -9.17 -1.80 -8.89
C ILE A 57 -10.30 -2.82 -9.00
N SER A 58 -10.94 -2.85 -10.17
CA SER A 58 -12.04 -3.76 -10.46
C SER A 58 -11.52 -5.18 -10.71
N ILE A 59 -11.96 -6.13 -9.89
CA ILE A 59 -11.66 -7.55 -10.04
C ILE A 59 -12.93 -8.30 -10.46
N ASP A 60 -12.82 -9.11 -11.52
CA ASP A 60 -13.88 -10.03 -11.91
C ASP A 60 -13.88 -11.26 -11.00
N TRP A 61 -14.61 -11.16 -9.89
CA TRP A 61 -14.71 -12.24 -8.90
C TRP A 61 -15.43 -13.49 -9.39
N ALA A 62 -16.13 -13.43 -10.54
CA ALA A 62 -16.76 -14.60 -11.13
C ALA A 62 -15.72 -15.65 -11.58
N ASN A 63 -14.51 -15.22 -11.93
CA ASN A 63 -13.45 -16.08 -12.48
C ASN A 63 -12.10 -15.93 -11.77
N THR A 64 -12.01 -15.08 -10.74
CA THR A 64 -10.74 -14.72 -10.10
C THR A 64 -10.71 -15.17 -8.64
N SER A 65 -9.72 -16.00 -8.29
CA SER A 65 -9.43 -16.36 -6.91
C SER A 65 -8.82 -15.18 -6.13
N LEU A 66 -8.89 -15.20 -4.80
CA LEU A 66 -8.32 -14.15 -3.96
C LEU A 66 -6.80 -13.97 -4.15
N ASP A 67 -6.06 -15.05 -4.36
CA ASP A 67 -4.62 -15.00 -4.67
C ASP A 67 -4.37 -14.30 -6.02
N ALA A 68 -5.12 -14.67 -7.06
CA ALA A 68 -5.04 -14.06 -8.38
C ALA A 68 -5.45 -12.58 -8.35
N ALA A 69 -6.43 -12.20 -7.53
CA ALA A 69 -6.80 -10.81 -7.30
C ALA A 69 -5.66 -10.01 -6.67
N GLY A 70 -4.97 -10.58 -5.68
CA GLY A 70 -3.78 -9.96 -5.09
C GLY A 70 -2.67 -9.73 -6.11
N ILE A 71 -2.40 -10.71 -6.98
CA ILE A 71 -1.43 -10.57 -8.07
C ILE A 71 -1.85 -9.47 -9.05
N ALA A 72 -3.12 -9.44 -9.47
CA ALA A 72 -3.63 -8.43 -10.39
C ALA A 72 -3.51 -7.01 -9.82
N VAL A 73 -3.83 -6.82 -8.53
CA VAL A 73 -3.65 -5.54 -7.83
C VAL A 73 -2.18 -5.14 -7.75
N HIS A 74 -1.29 -6.08 -7.44
CA HIS A 74 0.15 -5.83 -7.42
C HIS A 74 0.65 -5.33 -8.80
N GLU A 75 0.32 -6.05 -9.87
CA GLU A 75 0.75 -5.70 -11.24
C GLU A 75 0.19 -4.35 -11.70
N GLU A 76 -1.10 -4.10 -11.45
CA GLU A 76 -1.73 -2.83 -11.82
C GLU A 76 -1.10 -1.66 -11.06
N MET A 77 -0.85 -1.81 -9.75
CA MET A 77 -0.19 -0.77 -8.96
C MET A 77 1.27 -0.59 -9.38
N HIS A 78 1.98 -1.64 -9.80
CA HIS A 78 3.32 -1.52 -10.36
C HIS A 78 3.34 -0.73 -11.67
N ASN A 79 2.37 -0.99 -12.56
CA ASN A 79 2.26 -0.30 -13.83
C ASN A 79 1.98 1.20 -13.65
N ARG A 80 1.15 1.56 -12.68
CA ARG A 80 0.80 2.95 -12.38
C ARG A 80 1.89 3.67 -11.57
N HIS A 81 2.53 2.96 -10.66
CA HIS A 81 3.52 3.49 -9.72
C HIS A 81 4.84 2.70 -9.80
N PRO A 82 5.56 2.76 -10.95
CA PRO A 82 6.79 1.97 -11.17
C PRO A 82 7.96 2.39 -10.28
N TYR A 83 7.79 3.46 -9.49
CA TYR A 83 8.75 3.90 -8.49
C TYR A 83 8.56 3.23 -7.12
N LEU A 84 7.46 2.51 -6.90
CA LEU A 84 7.25 1.70 -5.70
C LEU A 84 8.05 0.41 -5.82
N ASP A 85 8.69 0.04 -4.72
CA ASP A 85 9.43 -1.22 -4.62
C ASP A 85 8.48 -2.39 -4.38
N SER A 86 8.90 -3.59 -4.76
CA SER A 86 8.10 -4.83 -4.66
C SER A 86 7.46 -5.02 -3.29
N LYS A 87 8.18 -4.73 -2.21
CA LYS A 87 7.66 -4.89 -0.85
C LYS A 87 6.46 -3.97 -0.53
N ALA A 88 6.44 -2.76 -1.11
CA ALA A 88 5.33 -1.83 -0.95
C ALA A 88 4.10 -2.30 -1.76
N LEU A 89 4.34 -2.80 -2.96
CA LEU A 89 3.29 -3.38 -3.82
C LEU A 89 2.68 -4.63 -3.19
N ASP A 90 3.51 -5.51 -2.61
CA ASP A 90 3.05 -6.68 -1.84
C ASP A 90 2.18 -6.25 -0.65
N ALA A 91 2.57 -5.20 0.07
CA ALA A 91 1.80 -4.68 1.19
C ALA A 91 0.42 -4.15 0.75
N ILE A 92 0.34 -3.47 -0.40
CA ILE A 92 -0.90 -2.97 -0.98
C ILE A 92 -1.82 -4.12 -1.41
N ALA A 93 -1.29 -5.11 -2.13
CA ALA A 93 -2.05 -6.31 -2.52
C ALA A 93 -2.54 -7.10 -1.30
N TRP A 94 -1.70 -7.22 -0.27
CA TRP A 94 -2.08 -7.81 1.02
C TRP A 94 -3.23 -7.04 1.68
N LYS A 95 -3.18 -5.70 1.74
CA LYS A 95 -4.29 -4.88 2.26
C LYS A 95 -5.59 -5.14 1.49
N PHE A 96 -5.53 -5.10 0.15
CA PHE A 96 -6.68 -5.33 -0.71
C PHE A 96 -7.35 -6.69 -0.45
N THR A 97 -6.55 -7.76 -0.39
CA THR A 97 -7.08 -9.11 -0.13
C THR A 97 -7.69 -9.27 1.27
N PHE A 98 -7.23 -8.50 2.25
CA PHE A 98 -7.83 -8.44 3.58
C PHE A 98 -9.15 -7.65 3.60
N ASP A 99 -9.26 -6.54 2.86
CA ASP A 99 -10.50 -5.74 2.80
C ASP A 99 -11.65 -6.45 2.10
N TRP A 100 -11.34 -7.32 1.14
CA TRP A 100 -12.35 -8.12 0.45
C TRP A 100 -12.99 -9.18 1.35
N ARG A 101 -12.24 -9.67 2.35
CA ARG A 101 -12.65 -10.78 3.23
C ARG A 101 -13.57 -10.30 4.36
#